data_AF-A0A9P0MEJ0-F1
#
_entry.id   AF-A0A9P0MEJ0-F1
#
_cell.length_a   1.000
_cell.length_b   1.000
_cell.length_c   1.000
_cell.angle_alpha   90.00
_cell.angle_beta   90.00
_cell.angle_gamma   90.00
#
_symmetry.space_group_name_H-M   'P 1'
#
loop_
_entity.id
_entity.type
_entity.pdbx_description
1 polymer ?
#
loop_
_entity_poly.entity_id
_entity_poly.type
_entity_poly.pdbx_seq_one_letter_code
_entity_poly.pdbx_strand_id
1 'polypeptide(L)' 'MKLDKSGSYHTASFEIAFMIAKQKKPHTIGEELIKPCVLKATQIILGEDAEQKMKSISLSDKRRIDDIVAEIK' A
#
# COMPACT_ATOMS: atom_id res chain seq x y z
N MET A 1 -9.42 17.62 7.17
CA MET A 1 -9.62 16.31 7.83
C MET A 1 -8.26 15.85 8.33
N LYS A 2 -8.00 15.90 9.65
CA LYS A 2 -6.72 15.44 10.21
C LYS A 2 -6.80 13.91 10.28
N LEU A 3 -6.14 13.23 9.34
CA LEU A 3 -5.95 11.78 9.44
C LEU A 3 -5.03 11.54 10.63
N ASP A 4 -5.55 10.87 11.65
CA ASP A 4 -4.72 10.30 12.70
C ASP A 4 -3.69 9.35 12.06
N LYS A 5 -2.58 9.08 12.74
CA LYS A 5 -1.48 8.28 12.18
C LYS A 5 -1.93 6.90 11.69
N SER A 6 -3.01 6.33 12.23
CA SER A 6 -3.58 5.05 11.78
C SER A 6 -4.37 5.20 10.48
N GLY A 7 -5.15 6.27 10.33
CA GLY A 7 -5.87 6.60 9.09
C GLY A 7 -4.96 6.71 7.86
N SER A 8 -3.79 7.34 7.99
CA SER A 8 -2.87 7.56 6.86
C SER A 8 -2.30 6.27 6.26
N TYR A 9 -1.96 5.26 7.08
CA TYR A 9 -1.44 3.98 6.57
C TYR A 9 -2.52 3.19 5.82
N HIS A 10 -3.76 3.23 6.31
CA HIS A 10 -4.88 2.58 5.65
C HIS A 10 -5.21 3.23 4.30
N THR A 11 -5.17 4.56 4.22
CA THR A 11 -5.38 5.29 2.95
C THR A 11 -4.28 4.98 1.94
N ALA A 12 -3.01 4.97 2.36
CA ALA A 12 -1.89 4.65 1.47
C ALA A 12 -1.98 3.21 0.92
N SER A 13 -2.29 2.25 1.79
CA SER A 13 -2.51 0.85 1.42
C SER A 13 -3.67 0.71 0.41
N PHE A 14 -4.78 1.40 0.65
CA PHE A 14 -5.95 1.41 -0.24
C PHE A 14 -5.59 1.95 -1.63
N GLU A 15 -4.92 3.11 -1.69
CA GLU A 15 -4.59 3.76 -2.96
C GLU A 15 -3.68 2.85 -3.81
N ILE A 16 -2.70 2.20 -3.19
CA ILE A 16 -1.82 1.24 -3.87
C ILE A 16 -2.61 0.04 -4.40
N ALA A 17 -3.48 -0.56 -3.58
CA ALA A 17 -4.32 -1.67 -4.00
C ALA A 17 -5.26 -1.28 -5.15
N PHE A 18 -5.84 -0.08 -5.09
CA PHE A 18 -6.70 0.46 -6.14
C PHE A 18 -5.95 0.67 -7.46
N MET A 19 -4.73 1.22 -7.41
CA MET A 19 -3.88 1.38 -8.60
C MET A 19 -3.51 0.03 -9.23
N ILE A 20 -3.22 -0.99 -8.42
CA ILE A 20 -2.95 -2.36 -8.88
C ILE A 20 -4.19 -2.95 -9.55
N ALA A 21 -5.36 -2.82 -8.93
CA ALA A 21 -6.64 -3.31 -9.43
C ALA A 21 -7.03 -2.62 -10.75
N LYS A 22 -6.87 -1.30 -10.87
CA LYS A 22 -7.10 -0.54 -12.12
C LYS A 22 -6.24 -1.04 -13.28
N GLN A 23 -5.02 -1.49 -12.99
CA GLN A 23 -4.13 -2.06 -14.00
C GLN A 23 -4.37 -3.56 -14.24
N LYS A 24 -5.39 -4.16 -13.62
CA LYS A 24 -5.73 -5.59 -13.69
C LYS A 24 -4.54 -6.49 -13.34
N LYS A 25 -3.68 -6.03 -12.44
CA LYS A 25 -2.51 -6.79 -11.96
C LYS A 25 -2.92 -7.68 -10.79
N PRO A 26 -2.22 -8.80 -10.55
CA PRO A 26 -2.48 -9.64 -9.40
C PRO A 26 -2.20 -8.84 -8.12
N HIS A 27 -3.05 -9.01 -7.10
CA HIS A 27 -2.89 -8.36 -5.81
C HIS A 27 -1.55 -8.68 -5.13
N THR A 28 -0.95 -9.83 -5.46
CA THR A 28 0.36 -10.27 -4.94
C THR A 28 1.48 -9.30 -5.32
N ILE A 29 1.36 -8.56 -6.43
CA ILE A 29 2.37 -7.60 -6.87
C ILE A 29 2.61 -6.49 -5.84
N GLY A 30 1.59 -6.20 -5.01
CA GLY A 30 1.67 -5.23 -3.92
C GLY A 30 2.74 -5.62 -2.90
N GLU A 31 2.77 -6.87 -2.46
CA GLU A 31 3.78 -7.35 -1.50
C GLU A 31 5.09 -7.79 -2.16
N GLU A 32 5.01 -8.43 -3.34
CA GLU A 32 6.18 -9.01 -4.00
C GLU A 32 7.11 -7.97 -4.61
N LEU A 33 6.58 -6.84 -5.09
CA LEU A 33 7.35 -5.84 -5.82
C LEU A 33 7.14 -4.42 -5.28
N ILE A 34 5.90 -3.98 -5.12
CA ILE A 34 5.64 -2.58 -4.75
C ILE A 34 6.18 -2.29 -3.34
N LYS A 35 5.94 -3.18 -2.37
CA LYS A 35 6.44 -3.03 -1.00
C LYS A 35 7.97 -2.90 -0.93
N PRO A 36 8.78 -3.82 -1.48
CA PRO A 36 10.24 -3.65 -1.44
C PRO A 36 10.71 -2.40 -2.19
N CYS A 37 10.08 -2.02 -3.31
CA CYS A 37 10.41 -0.78 -4.01
C CYS A 37 10.15 0.47 -3.16
N VAL A 38 8.98 0.52 -2.50
CA VAL A 38 8.61 1.64 -1.63
C VAL A 38 9.55 1.74 -0.43
N LEU A 39 9.84 0.61 0.23
CA LEU A 39 10.80 0.58 1.35
C LEU A 39 12.18 1.04 0.92
N LYS A 40 12.68 0.56 -0.24
CA LYS A 40 14.00 0.94 -0.73
C LYS A 40 14.08 2.42 -1.08
N ALA A 41 13.05 2.96 -1.74
CA ALA A 41 12.97 4.38 -2.05
C ALA A 41 12.90 5.24 -0.78
N THR A 42 12.09 4.84 0.21
CA THR A 42 12.02 5.51 1.51
C THR A 42 13.37 5.50 2.22
N GLN A 43 14.05 4.35 2.27
CA GLN A 43 15.38 4.24 2.88
C GLN A 43 16.37 5.22 2.23
N ILE A 44 16.42 5.24 0.89
CA ILE A 44 17.36 6.08 0.13
C ILE A 44 17.08 7.57 0.32
N ILE A 45 15.80 7.98 0.30
CA ILE A 45 15.42 9.40 0.26
C ILE A 45 15.24 9.98 1.67
N LEU A 46 14.67 9.20 2.58
CA LEU A 46 14.20 9.65 3.90
C LEU A 46 14.92 8.98 5.07
N GLY A 47 15.78 8.00 4.80
CA GLY A 47 16.55 7.27 5.81
C GLY A 47 15.83 6.05 6.40
N GLU A 48 16.56 5.29 7.22
CA GLU A 48 16.11 4.01 7.78
C GLU A 48 14.93 4.16 8.76
N ASP A 49 14.87 5.23 9.56
CA ASP A 49 13.76 5.49 10.48
C ASP A 49 12.41 5.60 9.76
N ALA A 50 12.41 6.19 8.56
CA ALA A 50 11.21 6.30 7.74
C ALA A 50 10.85 4.96 7.10
N GLU A 51 11.84 4.19 6.64
CA GLU A 51 11.64 2.83 6.11
C GLU A 51 10.99 1.92 7.17
N GLN A 52 11.48 1.93 8.40
CA GLN A 52 10.94 1.10 9.48
C GLN A 52 9.48 1.42 9.80
N LYS A 53 9.08 2.71 9.73
CA LYS A 53 7.67 3.10 9.87
C LYS A 53 6.82 2.56 8.72
N MET A 54 7.34 2.59 7.50
CA MET A 54 6.66 2.13 6.30
C MET A 54 6.50 0.60 6.23
N LYS A 55 7.36 -0.18 6.89
CA LYS A 55 7.24 -1.65 6.96
C LYS A 55 5.91 -2.14 7.53
N SER A 56 5.27 -1.32 8.36
CA SER A 56 3.97 -1.63 8.97
C SER A 56 2.79 -1.61 7.99
N ILE A 57 2.96 -1.04 6.79
CA ILE A 57 1.91 -1.08 5.75
C ILE A 57 1.77 -2.51 5.21
N SER A 58 0.55 -3.03 5.25
CA SER A 58 0.12 -4.22 4.50
C SER A 58 -0.48 -3.78 3.16
N LEU A 59 0.03 -4.34 2.05
CA LEU A 59 -0.43 -4.09 0.68
C LEU A 59 -1.24 -5.28 0.11
N SER A 60 -1.35 -6.39 0.86
CA SER A 60 -2.08 -7.60 0.44
C SER A 60 -3.30 -7.93 1.30
N ASP A 61 -3.92 -6.97 1.98
CA ASP A 61 -5.12 -7.25 2.76
C ASP A 61 -6.31 -7.56 1.84
N LYS A 62 -6.47 -8.85 1.50
CA LYS A 62 -7.44 -9.37 0.51
C LYS A 62 -8.86 -8.88 0.77
N ARG A 63 -9.25 -8.76 2.05
CA ARG A 63 -10.59 -8.29 2.44
C ARG A 63 -10.90 -6.90 1.90
N ARG A 64 -9.91 -6.00 1.86
CA ARG A 64 -10.07 -4.64 1.34
C ARG A 64 -10.02 -4.58 -0.19
N ILE A 65 -9.37 -5.56 -0.82
CA ILE A 65 -9.25 -5.65 -2.28
C ILE A 65 -10.57 -6.16 -2.88
N ASP A 66 -11.22 -7.13 -2.26
CA ASP A 66 -12.52 -7.64 -2.71
C ASP A 66 -13.60 -6.54 -2.68
N ASP A 67 -13.59 -5.68 -1.64
CA ASP A 67 -14.47 -4.51 -1.54
C ASP A 67 -14.21 -3.50 -2.68
N ILE A 68 -12.94 -3.22 -3.01
CA ILE A 68 -12.56 -2.33 -4.13
C ILE A 68 -12.98 -2.92 -5.47
N VAL A 69 -12.75 -4.22 -5.69
CA VAL A 69 -13.09 -4.92 -6.93
C VAL A 69 -14.61 -4.95 -7.16
N ALA A 70 -15.40 -5.01 -6.07
CA ALA A 70 -16.85 -4.91 -6.16
C ALA A 70 -17.33 -3.53 -6.66
N GLU A 71 -16.56 -2.46 -6.42
CA GLU A 71 -16.89 -1.08 -6.82
C GLU A 71 -16.42 -0.74 -8.24
N ILE A 72 -15.52 -1.55 -8.82
CA ILE A 72 -15.04 -1.42 -10.22
C ILE A 72 -15.98 -2.15 -11.22
N LYS A 73 -16.99 -2.88 -10.74
CA LYS A 73 -17.96 -3.62 -11.58
C LYS A 73 -19.04 -2.74 -12.21
#